data_AF-A0A9Q3H7X0-F1
#
_entry.id   AF-A0A9Q3H7X0-F1
#
_cell.length_a   1.000
_cell.length_b   1.000
_cell.length_c   1.000
_cell.angle_alpha   90.00
_cell.angle_beta   90.00
_cell.angle_gamma   90.00
#
_symmetry.space_group_name_H-M   'P 1'
#
loop_
_entity.id
_entity.type
_entity.pdbx_description
1 polymer ?
#
loop_
_entity_poly.entity_id
_entity_poly.type
_entity_poly.pdbx_seq_one_letter_code
_entity_poly.pdbx_strand_id
1 'polypeptide(L)'
;MLQEGWNARLPADTLRKDLIEIHPTASIFKIMLDKVKHHEKQSMNDTFDYAKQKWDKSLKVPDFKLGDLVLVSTFNFKNIKGQKKFHNSYVGPLFIVASHGTNEVQVELSGEWEKKHPTCTVSLIKPYQTADKELFPLRNPTPLGVAAVEHSEEKR
;
A
#
# COMPACT_ATOMS: atom_id res chain seq x y z
N MET A 1 44.83 -28.24 13.06
CA MET A 1 43.83 -28.86 13.95
C MET A 1 42.76 -27.82 14.22
N LEU A 2 41.58 -27.99 13.61
CA LEU A 2 40.42 -27.12 13.77
C LEU A 2 39.88 -27.36 15.20
N GLN A 3 39.90 -26.36 16.07
CA GLN A 3 39.20 -26.49 17.35
C GLN A 3 37.69 -26.42 17.08
N GLU A 4 37.07 -27.60 17.17
CA GLU A 4 35.65 -27.82 17.28
C GLU A 4 35.08 -27.03 18.46
N GLY A 5 33.93 -26.37 18.29
CA GLY A 5 33.24 -25.80 19.44
C GLY A 5 32.17 -24.74 19.20
N TRP A 6 31.99 -24.22 17.97
CA TRP A 6 30.97 -23.20 17.74
C TRP A 6 29.82 -23.72 16.88
N ASN A 7 28.74 -24.13 17.56
CA ASN A 7 27.51 -24.57 16.94
C ASN A 7 26.52 -23.39 16.89
N ALA A 8 26.30 -22.80 15.72
CA ALA A 8 25.47 -21.59 15.53
C ALA A 8 23.99 -21.77 15.93
N ARG A 9 23.56 -22.99 16.23
CA ARG A 9 22.20 -23.34 16.68
C ARG A 9 22.08 -23.52 18.21
N LEU A 10 23.17 -23.39 18.97
CA LEU A 10 23.08 -23.46 20.43
C LEU A 10 22.39 -22.20 20.96
N PRO A 11 21.25 -22.30 21.68
CA PRO A 11 20.63 -21.14 22.32
C PRO A 11 21.64 -20.51 23.29
N ALA A 12 21.79 -19.18 23.28
CA ALA A 12 22.75 -18.49 24.14
C ALA A 12 22.58 -18.82 25.64
N ASP A 13 21.40 -19.30 26.03
CA ASP A 13 21.02 -19.67 27.39
C ASP A 13 21.31 -21.14 27.77
N THR A 14 21.83 -21.97 26.86
CA THR A 14 22.07 -23.40 27.15
C THR A 14 23.34 -23.69 27.94
N LEU A 15 24.24 -22.72 28.10
CA LEU A 15 25.38 -22.86 29.00
C LEU A 15 24.89 -22.61 30.44
N ARG A 16 25.02 -23.63 31.30
CA ARG A 16 24.75 -23.51 32.73
C ARG A 16 25.63 -22.38 33.29
N LYS A 17 24.99 -21.28 33.70
CA LYS A 17 25.66 -20.07 34.22
C LYS A 17 26.48 -20.36 35.49
N ASP A 18 26.15 -21.45 36.16
CA ASP A 18 26.64 -21.79 37.50
C ASP A 18 27.91 -22.66 37.49
N LEU A 19 28.37 -23.16 36.32
CA LEU A 19 29.49 -24.13 36.23
C LEU A 19 30.75 -23.62 35.52
N ILE A 20 30.74 -22.41 34.97
CA ILE A 20 31.88 -21.89 34.19
C ILE A 20 32.45 -20.68 34.92
N GLU A 21 33.63 -20.85 35.52
CA GLU A 21 34.46 -19.71 35.95
C GLU A 21 34.95 -18.99 34.68
N ILE A 22 34.14 -18.06 34.18
CA ILE A 22 34.49 -17.27 33.00
C ILE A 22 35.60 -16.30 33.40
N HIS A 23 36.73 -16.34 32.69
CA HIS A 23 37.81 -15.39 32.88
C HIS A 23 37.28 -13.95 32.82
N PRO A 24 37.66 -13.04 33.74
CA PRO A 24 37.06 -11.70 33.85
C PRO A 24 37.06 -10.92 32.53
N THR A 25 38.10 -11.08 31.72
CA THR A 25 38.20 -10.51 30.37
C THR A 25 37.07 -10.96 29.44
N ALA A 26 36.75 -12.26 29.41
CA ALA A 26 35.66 -12.79 28.58
C ALA A 26 34.29 -12.31 29.07
N SER A 27 34.11 -12.13 30.38
CA SER A 27 32.90 -11.52 30.96
C SER A 27 32.72 -10.06 30.52
N ILE A 28 33.80 -9.27 30.51
CA ILE A 28 33.78 -7.87 30.02
C ILE A 28 33.42 -7.84 28.52
N PHE A 29 34.03 -8.71 27.71
CA PHE A 29 33.71 -8.80 26.28
C PHE A 29 32.24 -9.17 26.03
N LYS A 30 31.68 -10.10 26.81
CA LYS A 30 30.27 -10.45 26.72
C LYS A 30 29.36 -9.23 27.00
N ILE A 31 29.63 -8.49 28.07
CA ILE A 31 28.87 -7.27 28.40
C ILE A 31 28.95 -6.26 27.26
N MET A 32 30.14 -6.09 26.65
CA MET A 32 30.32 -5.20 25.50
C MET A 32 29.47 -5.67 24.31
N LEU A 33 29.51 -6.96 23.96
CA LEU A 33 28.73 -7.51 22.86
C LEU A 33 27.22 -7.41 23.10
N ASP A 34 26.75 -7.64 24.33
CA ASP A 34 25.34 -7.54 24.68
C ASP A 34 24.86 -6.08 24.56
N LYS A 35 25.69 -5.11 24.94
CA LYS A 35 25.42 -3.68 24.72
C LYS A 35 25.34 -3.32 23.24
N VAL A 36 26.28 -3.81 22.43
CA VAL A 36 26.28 -3.60 20.97
C VAL A 36 25.03 -4.18 20.34
N LYS A 37 24.67 -5.43 20.66
CA LYS A 37 23.44 -6.07 20.15
C LYS A 37 22.18 -5.30 20.55
N HIS A 38 22.12 -4.82 21.79
CA HIS A 38 20.99 -4.03 22.25
C HIS A 38 20.86 -2.72 21.46
N HIS A 39 21.98 -2.02 21.26
CA HIS A 39 22.03 -0.80 20.47
C HIS A 39 21.68 -1.04 18.99
N GLU A 40 22.20 -2.10 18.37
CA GLU A 40 21.85 -2.48 17.00
C GLU A 40 20.35 -2.73 16.86
N LYS A 41 19.74 -3.47 17.81
CA LYS A 41 18.29 -3.70 17.83
C LYS A 41 17.50 -2.40 17.95
N GLN A 42 17.93 -1.48 18.81
CA GLN A 42 17.30 -0.16 18.93
C GLN A 42 17.42 0.62 17.62
N SER A 43 18.62 0.71 17.04
CA SER A 43 18.85 1.42 15.78
C SER A 43 18.02 0.86 14.61
N MET A 44 17.85 -0.46 14.54
CA MET A 44 16.98 -1.09 13.54
C MET A 44 15.51 -0.71 13.74
N ASN A 45 15.03 -0.72 14.99
CA ASN A 45 13.66 -0.32 15.32
C ASN A 45 13.43 1.17 15.01
N ASP A 46 14.36 2.04 15.42
CA ASP A 46 14.29 3.48 15.18
C ASP A 46 14.25 3.79 13.67
N THR A 47 15.02 3.05 12.88
CA THR A 47 15.03 3.19 11.42
C THR A 47 13.69 2.79 10.82
N PHE A 48 13.09 1.68 11.29
CA PHE A 48 11.78 1.22 10.84
C PHE A 48 10.68 2.22 11.21
N ASP A 49 10.68 2.69 12.46
CA ASP A 49 9.71 3.65 12.96
C ASP A 49 9.82 4.99 12.23
N TYR A 50 11.03 5.46 11.97
CA TYR A 50 11.25 6.67 11.17
C TYR A 50 10.69 6.52 9.75
N ALA A 51 10.97 5.40 9.08
CA ALA A 51 10.46 5.13 7.73
C ALA A 51 8.93 5.07 7.71
N LYS A 52 8.33 4.39 8.69
CA LYS A 52 6.88 4.29 8.84
C LYS A 52 6.25 5.67 9.07
N GLN A 53 6.74 6.43 10.04
CA GLN A 53 6.21 7.77 10.32
C GLN A 53 6.33 8.71 9.12
N LYS A 54 7.44 8.64 8.39
CA LYS A 54 7.65 9.45 7.18
C LYS A 54 6.65 9.07 6.08
N TRP A 55 6.40 7.78 5.89
CA TRP A 55 5.40 7.28 4.96
C TRP A 55 3.99 7.75 5.34
N ASP A 56 3.58 7.51 6.59
CA ASP A 56 2.26 7.87 7.09
C ASP A 56 1.99 9.38 6.98
N LYS A 57 3.01 10.24 7.22
CA LYS A 57 2.90 11.69 7.06
C LYS A 57 2.72 12.13 5.60
N SER A 58 3.37 11.45 4.66
CA SER A 58 3.29 11.80 3.23
C SER A 58 2.06 11.23 2.55
N LEU A 59 1.47 10.17 3.11
CA LEU A 59 0.32 9.49 2.54
C LEU A 59 -0.96 10.29 2.77
N LYS A 60 -1.44 10.95 1.72
CA LYS A 60 -2.78 11.55 1.71
C LYS A 60 -3.73 10.53 1.11
N VAL A 61 -4.40 9.76 1.96
CA VAL A 61 -5.48 8.85 1.52
C VAL A 61 -6.73 9.70 1.28
N PRO A 62 -7.26 9.77 0.05
CA PRO A 62 -8.54 10.42 -0.17
C PRO A 62 -9.65 9.54 0.40
N ASP A 63 -10.56 10.14 1.15
CA ASP A 63 -11.77 9.46 1.61
C ASP A 63 -12.76 9.41 0.45
N PHE A 64 -13.13 8.21 0.03
CA PHE A 64 -14.08 7.97 -1.05
C PHE A 64 -15.42 7.49 -0.51
N LYS A 65 -16.50 8.06 -1.02
CA LYS A 65 -17.87 7.65 -0.68
C LYS A 65 -18.52 6.88 -1.83
N LEU A 66 -19.55 6.13 -1.49
CA LEU A 66 -20.39 5.46 -2.48
C LEU A 66 -21.05 6.52 -3.38
N GLY A 67 -21.01 6.30 -4.69
CA GLY A 67 -21.53 7.24 -5.69
C GLY A 67 -20.56 8.34 -6.12
N ASP A 68 -19.36 8.45 -5.53
CA ASP A 68 -18.37 9.41 -5.99
C ASP A 68 -17.83 9.05 -7.38
N LEU A 69 -17.55 10.08 -8.18
CA LEU A 69 -16.92 9.95 -9.48
C LEU A 69 -15.39 9.86 -9.33
N VAL A 70 -14.81 8.82 -9.91
CA VAL A 70 -13.37 8.56 -9.81
C VAL A 70 -12.74 8.14 -11.13
N LEU A 71 -11.46 8.45 -11.26
CA LEU A 71 -10.59 8.03 -12.36
C LEU A 71 -9.77 6.82 -11.94
N VAL A 72 -9.84 5.72 -12.70
CA VAL A 72 -9.08 4.49 -12.43
C VAL A 72 -7.81 4.44 -13.28
N SER A 73 -6.68 4.11 -12.67
CA SER A 73 -5.40 4.01 -13.38
C SER A 73 -5.33 2.80 -14.30
N THR A 74 -4.81 3.00 -15.51
CA THR A 74 -4.61 1.95 -16.51
C THR A 74 -3.31 1.17 -16.33
N PHE A 75 -2.51 1.46 -15.30
CA PHE A 75 -1.19 0.88 -15.12
C PHE A 75 -1.19 -0.66 -15.13
N ASN A 76 -2.23 -1.27 -14.56
CA ASN A 76 -2.38 -2.74 -14.48
C ASN A 76 -3.21 -3.33 -15.63
N PHE A 77 -3.66 -2.53 -16.59
CA PHE A 77 -4.50 -2.99 -17.69
C PHE A 77 -3.65 -3.52 -18.85
N LYS A 78 -3.42 -4.84 -18.85
CA LYS A 78 -2.66 -5.54 -19.91
C LYS A 78 -3.41 -5.69 -21.25
N ASN A 79 -4.72 -5.46 -21.27
CA ASN A 79 -5.58 -5.75 -22.43
C ASN A 79 -5.92 -4.51 -23.27
N ILE A 80 -5.21 -3.40 -23.06
CA ILE A 80 -5.40 -2.19 -23.86
C ILE A 80 -4.73 -2.44 -25.21
N LYS A 81 -5.50 -2.37 -26.29
CA LYS A 81 -4.97 -2.49 -27.65
C LYS A 81 -4.11 -1.27 -27.97
N GLY A 82 -2.94 -1.49 -28.58
CA GLY A 82 -2.05 -0.42 -29.07
C GLY A 82 -0.75 -0.27 -28.30
N GLN A 83 0.04 0.75 -28.65
CA GLN A 83 1.32 1.04 -28.00
C GLN A 83 1.10 1.74 -26.66
N LYS A 84 1.86 1.33 -25.64
CA LYS A 84 1.77 1.85 -24.27
C LYS A 84 1.86 3.38 -24.18
N LYS A 85 2.59 4.04 -25.08
CA LYS A 85 2.79 5.51 -25.04
C LYS A 85 1.53 6.32 -25.36
N PHE A 86 0.57 5.74 -26.09
CA PHE A 86 -0.66 6.42 -26.50
C PHE A 86 -1.86 6.08 -25.61
N HIS A 87 -1.69 5.22 -24.60
CA HIS A 87 -2.79 4.93 -23.69
C HIS A 87 -3.01 6.11 -22.74
N ASN A 88 -4.27 6.41 -22.46
CA ASN A 88 -4.58 7.28 -21.33
C ASN A 88 -4.10 6.61 -20.04
N SER A 89 -3.43 7.35 -19.17
CA SER A 89 -2.94 6.83 -17.88
C SER A 89 -4.07 6.54 -16.88
N TYR A 90 -5.24 7.13 -17.13
CA TYR A 90 -6.46 6.97 -16.35
C TYR A 90 -7.65 6.81 -17.28
N VAL A 91 -8.64 6.05 -16.83
CA VAL A 91 -9.89 5.79 -17.52
C VAL A 91 -11.04 6.34 -16.70
N GLY A 92 -11.89 7.10 -17.41
CA GLY A 92 -13.27 7.47 -17.08
C GLY A 92 -13.49 8.22 -15.76
N PRO A 93 -14.46 9.13 -15.67
CA PRO A 93 -15.21 9.25 -14.43
C PRO A 93 -16.09 7.99 -14.30
N LEU A 94 -15.82 7.18 -13.29
CA LEU A 94 -16.54 5.94 -12.97
C LEU A 94 -17.13 6.05 -11.57
N PHE A 95 -18.25 5.36 -11.33
CA PHE A 95 -18.92 5.40 -10.03
C PHE A 95 -18.37 4.35 -9.08
N ILE A 96 -18.23 4.75 -7.82
CA ILE A 96 -17.97 3.83 -6.72
C ILE A 96 -19.27 3.14 -6.32
N VAL A 97 -19.29 1.82 -6.42
CA VAL A 97 -20.44 0.97 -6.08
C VAL A 97 -20.36 0.50 -4.63
N ALA A 98 -19.18 0.09 -4.18
CA ALA A 98 -18.96 -0.43 -2.83
C ALA A 98 -17.54 -0.11 -2.35
N SER A 99 -17.35 0.00 -1.04
CA SER A 99 -16.03 0.10 -0.39
C SER A 99 -15.73 -1.20 0.35
N HIS A 100 -14.62 -1.86 0.02
CA HIS A 100 -14.15 -3.08 0.69
C HIS A 100 -13.01 -2.70 1.64
N GLY A 101 -13.33 -2.52 2.92
CA GLY A 101 -12.37 -2.07 3.93
C GLY A 101 -11.85 -0.63 3.66
N THR A 102 -10.64 -0.35 4.13
CA THR A 102 -10.06 1.02 4.08
C THR A 102 -9.35 1.34 2.76
N ASN A 103 -8.83 0.33 2.07
CA ASN A 103 -7.88 0.52 0.95
C ASN A 103 -8.40 0.04 -0.40
N GLU A 104 -9.60 -0.57 -0.45
CA GLU A 104 -10.13 -1.16 -1.67
C GLU A 104 -11.54 -0.66 -1.95
N VAL A 105 -11.79 -0.36 -3.21
CA VAL A 105 -13.03 0.23 -3.69
C VAL A 105 -13.47 -0.52 -4.92
N GLN A 106 -14.74 -0.90 -4.96
CA GLN A 106 -15.37 -1.49 -6.11
C GLN A 106 -15.94 -0.39 -7.00
N VAL A 107 -15.48 -0.38 -8.25
CA VAL A 107 -15.86 0.59 -9.26
C VAL A 107 -16.69 -0.10 -10.33
N GLU A 108 -17.69 0.59 -10.85
CA GLU A 108 -18.46 0.12 -11.99
C GLU A 108 -17.63 0.29 -13.27
N LEU A 109 -17.25 -0.83 -13.89
CA LEU A 109 -16.49 -0.85 -15.14
C LEU A 109 -17.43 -1.20 -16.29
N SER A 110 -17.55 -0.33 -17.29
CA SER A 110 -18.38 -0.55 -18.48
C SER A 110 -17.55 -0.71 -19.77
N GLY A 111 -18.11 -1.38 -20.77
CA GLY A 111 -17.55 -1.53 -22.12
C GLY A 111 -16.28 -2.37 -22.15
N GLU A 112 -15.17 -1.78 -22.63
CA GLU A 112 -13.89 -2.49 -22.80
C GLU A 112 -13.26 -2.96 -21.47
N TRP A 113 -13.76 -2.43 -20.35
CA TRP A 113 -13.22 -2.64 -19.01
C TRP A 113 -13.99 -3.66 -18.17
N GLU A 114 -15.16 -4.13 -18.63
CA GLU A 114 -16.00 -5.12 -17.92
C GLU A 114 -15.27 -6.44 -17.62
N LYS A 115 -14.32 -6.81 -18.47
CA LYS A 115 -13.50 -8.03 -18.29
C LYS A 115 -12.43 -7.88 -17.19
N LYS A 116 -12.29 -6.70 -16.59
CA LYS A 116 -11.33 -6.43 -15.51
C LYS A 116 -12.00 -6.59 -14.16
N HIS A 117 -11.16 -6.83 -13.15
CA HIS A 117 -11.65 -6.95 -11.79
C HIS A 117 -12.20 -5.58 -11.32
N PRO A 118 -13.44 -5.51 -10.83
CA PRO A 118 -14.07 -4.22 -10.47
C PRO A 118 -13.49 -3.62 -9.18
N THR A 119 -12.89 -4.43 -8.31
CA THR A 119 -12.18 -3.94 -7.11
C THR A 119 -10.82 -3.38 -7.47
N CYS A 120 -10.61 -2.10 -7.16
CA CYS A 120 -9.37 -1.36 -7.33
C CYS A 120 -8.87 -0.83 -5.99
N THR A 121 -7.55 -0.74 -5.83
CA THR A 121 -6.96 -0.14 -4.63
C THR A 121 -7.05 1.38 -4.69
N VAL A 122 -7.26 2.02 -3.54
CA VAL A 122 -7.35 3.48 -3.38
C VAL A 122 -6.14 4.22 -4.00
N SER A 123 -4.96 3.62 -3.98
CA SER A 123 -3.73 4.16 -4.59
C SER A 123 -3.78 4.29 -6.12
N LEU A 124 -4.63 3.51 -6.78
CA LEU A 124 -4.79 3.51 -8.24
C LEU A 124 -5.98 4.34 -8.69
N ILE A 125 -6.66 5.00 -7.75
CA ILE A 125 -7.87 5.77 -7.98
C ILE A 125 -7.56 7.24 -7.71
N LYS A 126 -8.11 8.14 -8.54
CA LYS A 126 -8.08 9.58 -8.31
C LYS A 126 -9.50 10.14 -8.24
N PRO A 127 -9.78 11.10 -7.36
CA PRO A 127 -11.07 11.79 -7.38
C PRO A 127 -11.24 12.54 -8.71
N TYR A 128 -12.40 12.42 -9.33
CA TYR A 128 -12.71 13.16 -10.54
C TYR A 128 -13.06 14.60 -10.20
N GLN A 129 -12.35 15.55 -10.80
CA GLN A 129 -12.64 16.97 -10.67
C GLN A 129 -13.44 17.44 -11.88
N THR A 130 -14.67 17.89 -11.65
CA THR A 130 -15.47 18.49 -12.70
C THR A 130 -14.84 19.82 -13.11
N ALA A 131 -14.77 20.07 -14.42
CA ALA A 131 -14.24 21.33 -14.94
C ALA A 131 -15.15 22.50 -14.52
N ASP A 132 -14.53 23.56 -14.00
CA ASP A 132 -15.25 24.79 -13.67
C ASP A 132 -15.73 25.48 -14.95
N LYS A 133 -17.04 25.72 -15.01
CA LYS A 133 -17.71 26.30 -16.18
C LYS A 133 -17.38 27.79 -16.34
N GLU A 134 -17.09 28.49 -15.25
CA GLU A 134 -16.77 29.92 -15.31
C GLU A 134 -15.36 30.13 -15.86
N LEU A 135 -14.40 29.31 -15.43
CA LEU A 135 -13.01 29.40 -15.86
C LEU A 135 -12.78 28.79 -17.24
N PHE A 136 -13.54 27.75 -17.61
CA PHE A 136 -13.38 27.02 -18.87
C PHE A 136 -14.71 26.82 -19.62
N PRO A 137 -15.31 27.90 -20.15
CA PRO A 137 -16.64 27.84 -20.77
C PRO A 137 -16.70 27.00 -22.06
N LEU A 138 -15.57 26.81 -22.75
CA LEU A 138 -15.49 26.05 -24.00
C LEU A 138 -15.26 24.54 -23.79
N ARG A 139 -15.06 24.08 -22.55
CA ARG A 139 -14.90 22.65 -22.26
C ARG A 139 -16.26 21.97 -22.18
N ASN A 140 -16.57 21.17 -23.20
CA ASN A 140 -17.70 20.25 -23.12
C ASN A 140 -17.37 19.13 -22.11
N PRO A 141 -18.27 18.82 -21.17
CA PRO A 141 -18.07 17.72 -20.24
C PRO A 141 -17.95 16.41 -21.03
N THR A 142 -16.98 15.57 -20.66
CA THR A 142 -16.87 14.22 -21.23
C THR A 142 -18.13 13.46 -20.87
N PRO A 143 -18.79 12.78 -21.84
CA PRO A 143 -19.96 11.96 -21.53
C PRO A 143 -19.57 10.92 -20.48
N LEU A 144 -20.33 10.89 -19.38
CA LEU A 144 -20.18 9.92 -18.30
C LEU A 144 -20.35 8.52 -18.92
N GLY A 145 -19.44 7.60 -18.60
CA GLY A 145 -19.56 6.21 -19.04
C GLY A 145 -20.90 5.66 -18.55
N VAL A 146 -21.71 5.15 -19.48
CA VAL A 146 -23.09 4.73 -19.25
C VAL A 146 -23.14 3.66 -18.16
N ALA A 147 -23.72 4.05 -17.02
CA ALA A 147 -24.61 3.24 -16.20
C ALA A 147 -25.24 4.17 -15.14
N ALA A 148 -26.14 5.06 -15.57
CA ALA A 148 -27.16 5.54 -14.66
C ALA A 148 -28.08 4.34 -14.39
N VAL A 149 -27.77 3.56 -13.35
CA VAL A 149 -28.78 2.66 -12.77
C VAL A 149 -29.83 3.59 -12.17
N GLU A 150 -30.95 3.73 -12.88
CA GLU A 150 -32.16 4.28 -12.30
C GLU A 150 -32.49 3.43 -11.08
N HIS A 151 -32.29 4.01 -9.89
CA HIS A 151 -32.94 3.50 -8.69
C HIS A 151 -34.44 3.75 -8.85
N SER A 152 -35.13 2.81 -9.51
CA SER A 152 -36.58 2.71 -9.44
C SER A 152 -36.93 2.34 -8.00
N GLU A 153 -37.40 3.34 -7.25
CA GLU A 153 -38.22 3.15 -6.05
C GLU A 153 -39.47 2.34 -6.43
N GLU A 154 -39.40 1.02 -6.33
CA GLU A 154 -40.61 0.20 -6.40
C GLU A 154 -41.20 0.06 -5.01
N LYS A 155 -42.14 0.97 -4.71
CA LYS A 155 -43.18 0.76 -3.71
C LYS A 155 -43.90 -0.55 -4.01
N ARG A 156 -43.89 -1.48 -3.06
CA ARG A 156 -45.02 -2.36 -2.73
C ARG A 156 -44.89 -2.93 -1.33
#